data_AF-A0A5K7X6K5-F1
#
_entry.id   AF-A0A5K7X6K5-F1
#
_cell.length_a   1.000
_cell.length_b   1.000
_cell.length_c   1.000
_cell.angle_alpha   90.00
_cell.angle_beta   90.00
_cell.angle_gamma   90.00
#
_symmetry.space_group_name_H-M   'P 1'
#
loop_
_entity.id
_entity.type
_entity.pdbx_description
1 polymer ?
#
loop_
_entity_poly.entity_id
_entity_poly.type
_entity_poly.pdbx_seq_one_letter_code
_entity_poly.pdbx_strand_id
1 'polypeptide(L)'
;MKGFQLRSALRSLRRAWLLAGGLVASLFAAPLAVAQAPDVQAEIAKQGESPAEPEPAAAPEAPPEVAAAIKQLEGDQYAARQAAQRTLIAIGAPALEPTAQAAAKGGLETSTRAAHILWAWADSADQTLAIPALEKLATLAQRPVEAAEAQRRLADLREAAAIAAIKELGGFVEMDRTFAMMGAYGTPLQITLNKDWKGGAEGLKHIALIRNATTLSVHGAPLGDEALPELEKLANVKRMEFFGQKFTPELVDKSREKLPATLIDIRKGGARLGIRGLDAQEIVADSPAAKAGLIIGDKITAFEGKPIATFEELTAAISDRMPGDTVTIKFTRAGEERETKVTFDRWGDKAGAGRALPDAPPSEQGLFGPVPRITPLQRVPFDDRPTPTSPSDPLPK
;
A
#
# COMPACT_ATOMS: atom_id res chain seq x y z
N MET A 1 -8.48 -22.59 51.85
CA MET A 1 -9.85 -22.46 52.43
C MET A 1 -9.94 -21.12 53.15
N LYS A 2 -11.07 -20.40 53.09
CA LYS A 2 -11.48 -19.23 53.94
C LYS A 2 -10.41 -18.12 54.15
N GLY A 3 -10.55 -16.88 53.68
CA GLY A 3 -11.68 -16.20 53.05
C GLY A 3 -12.58 -15.46 54.05
N PHE A 4 -12.59 -14.12 53.98
CA PHE A 4 -13.63 -13.26 54.54
C PHE A 4 -13.84 -12.02 53.63
N GLN A 5 -15.00 -11.37 53.72
CA GLN A 5 -15.42 -10.26 52.83
C GLN A 5 -16.13 -9.14 53.61
N LEU A 6 -16.15 -7.94 53.00
CA LEU A 6 -17.27 -6.97 52.81
C LEU A 6 -16.62 -5.68 52.21
N ARG A 7 -17.08 -4.99 51.15
CA ARG A 7 -18.37 -4.30 50.87
C ARG A 7 -18.68 -3.21 51.92
N SER A 8 -19.10 -1.97 51.63
CA SER A 8 -19.30 -1.14 50.40
C SER A 8 -19.51 0.35 50.87
N ALA A 9 -19.91 1.42 50.15
CA ALA A 9 -20.60 1.61 48.86
C ALA A 9 -20.45 3.07 48.30
N LEU A 10 -21.25 3.41 47.27
CA LEU A 10 -21.77 4.71 46.74
C LEU A 10 -21.22 6.07 47.30
N ARG A 11 -20.82 7.06 46.49
CA ARG A 11 -21.48 7.89 45.42
C ARG A 11 -22.29 9.11 45.92
N SER A 12 -22.15 10.25 45.18
CA SER A 12 -22.93 11.51 45.26
C SER A 12 -22.60 12.43 46.46
N LEU A 13 -22.89 13.74 46.48
CA LEU A 13 -23.78 14.59 45.65
C LEU A 13 -23.18 15.99 45.34
N ARG A 14 -23.97 16.95 44.82
CA ARG A 14 -23.55 18.24 44.20
C ARG A 14 -24.01 19.49 44.99
N ARG A 15 -23.12 20.49 45.10
CA ARG A 15 -23.38 21.95 45.37
C ARG A 15 -24.09 22.24 46.73
N ALA A 16 -24.27 23.46 47.26
CA ALA A 16 -24.30 24.84 46.72
C ALA A 16 -24.15 25.92 47.86
N TRP A 17 -24.20 27.22 47.48
CA TRP A 17 -24.37 28.44 48.33
C TRP A 17 -23.21 28.90 49.25
N LEU A 18 -23.10 30.17 49.70
CA LEU A 18 -23.18 31.52 49.04
C LEU A 18 -22.83 32.64 50.08
N LEU A 19 -22.55 33.88 49.64
CA LEU A 19 -22.42 35.16 50.40
C LEU A 19 -21.18 35.34 51.33
N ALA A 20 -20.73 36.56 51.72
CA ALA A 20 -20.74 37.91 51.09
C ALA A 20 -19.89 38.94 51.92
N GLY A 21 -19.37 40.01 51.26
CA GLY A 21 -18.85 41.24 51.89
C GLY A 21 -17.38 41.20 52.39
N GLY A 22 -16.63 42.32 52.49
CA GLY A 22 -16.94 43.74 52.15
C GLY A 22 -15.74 44.70 52.39
N LEU A 23 -15.98 46.02 52.26
CA LEU A 23 -15.04 47.17 52.25
C LEU A 23 -14.11 47.26 51.01
N VAL A 24 -13.91 48.38 50.27
CA VAL A 24 -14.19 49.84 50.37
C VAL A 24 -13.07 50.73 50.96
N ALA A 25 -12.44 51.53 50.07
CA ALA A 25 -11.88 52.88 50.28
C ALA A 25 -11.79 53.60 48.92
N SER A 26 -11.67 54.94 48.88
CA SER A 26 -12.08 55.77 47.72
C SER A 26 -11.06 56.82 47.24
N LEU A 27 -11.45 57.61 46.21
CA LEU A 27 -10.85 58.83 45.62
C LEU A 27 -9.95 58.58 44.37
N PHE A 28 -9.95 59.42 43.32
CA PHE A 28 -10.58 60.74 43.07
C PHE A 28 -11.52 60.72 41.83
N ALA A 29 -12.20 61.83 41.53
CA ALA A 29 -13.24 61.91 40.49
C ALA A 29 -13.03 63.03 39.45
N ALA A 30 -13.53 62.80 38.22
CA ALA A 30 -13.86 63.80 37.21
C ALA A 30 -15.06 63.29 36.38
N PRO A 31 -16.03 64.14 35.97
CA PRO A 31 -17.27 63.67 35.35
C PRO A 31 -17.18 63.55 33.82
N LEU A 32 -17.74 62.47 33.26
CA LEU A 32 -18.18 62.39 31.87
C LEU A 32 -19.71 62.17 31.84
N ALA A 33 -20.38 62.71 30.83
CA ALA A 33 -21.84 62.73 30.77
C ALA A 33 -22.44 61.34 30.51
N VAL A 34 -23.44 60.95 31.31
CA VAL A 34 -24.24 59.74 31.06
C VAL A 34 -25.31 60.05 30.02
N ALA A 35 -25.09 59.60 28.79
CA ALA A 35 -26.16 59.45 27.81
C ALA A 35 -27.05 58.26 28.22
N GLN A 36 -28.36 58.40 28.08
CA GLN A 36 -29.30 57.31 28.35
C GLN A 36 -29.17 56.23 27.27
N ALA A 37 -29.01 54.97 27.68
CA ALA A 37 -29.07 53.84 26.76
C ALA A 37 -30.54 53.60 26.33
N PRO A 38 -30.83 53.41 25.03
CA PRO A 38 -32.17 53.09 24.56
C PRO A 38 -32.59 51.67 24.95
N ASP A 39 -33.89 51.41 24.93
CA ASP A 39 -34.49 50.15 25.40
C ASP A 39 -34.21 48.97 24.45
N VAL A 40 -33.32 48.08 24.89
CA VAL A 40 -32.85 46.91 24.13
C VAL A 40 -33.98 45.89 23.85
N GLN A 41 -35.10 45.94 24.58
CA GLN A 41 -36.18 44.97 24.40
C GLN A 41 -37.08 45.25 23.19
N ALA A 42 -37.02 46.46 22.60
CA ALA A 42 -37.75 46.80 21.38
C ALA A 42 -37.09 46.22 20.10
N GLU A 43 -35.76 46.14 20.05
CA GLU A 43 -35.01 45.70 18.87
C GLU A 43 -35.13 44.18 18.63
N ILE A 44 -35.17 43.40 19.71
CA ILE A 44 -35.23 41.93 19.69
C ILE A 44 -36.54 41.43 19.04
N ALA A 45 -37.63 42.20 19.14
CA ALA A 45 -38.92 41.87 18.55
C ALA A 45 -38.96 41.93 17.00
N LYS A 46 -37.89 42.35 16.33
CA LYS A 46 -37.76 42.39 14.86
C LYS A 46 -36.78 41.38 14.27
N GLN A 47 -36.14 40.54 15.08
CA GLN A 47 -35.19 39.51 14.62
C GLN A 47 -35.79 38.09 14.67
N GLY A 48 -37.12 37.99 14.53
CA GLY A 48 -37.88 36.74 14.58
C GLY A 48 -38.06 36.03 13.22
N GLU A 49 -37.39 36.48 12.17
CA GLU A 49 -37.47 35.91 10.82
C GLU A 49 -36.07 35.44 10.42
N SER A 50 -35.85 34.13 10.45
CA SER A 50 -34.58 33.54 10.01
C SER A 50 -34.39 33.84 8.52
N PRO A 51 -33.18 34.26 8.08
CA PRO A 51 -32.81 34.10 6.69
C PRO A 51 -33.05 32.64 6.30
N ALA A 52 -33.71 32.42 5.16
CA ALA A 52 -33.78 31.08 4.60
C ALA A 52 -32.35 30.61 4.33
N GLU A 53 -32.02 29.42 4.83
CA GLU A 53 -30.79 28.72 4.45
C GLU A 53 -30.75 28.66 2.91
N PRO A 54 -29.67 29.11 2.25
CA PRO A 54 -29.68 29.27 0.80
C PRO A 54 -29.94 27.91 0.15
N GLU A 55 -31.08 27.82 -0.54
CA GLU A 55 -31.58 26.59 -1.17
C GLU A 55 -30.43 25.94 -1.97
N PRO A 56 -30.11 24.65 -1.74
CA PRO A 56 -28.90 24.04 -2.26
C PRO A 56 -28.87 24.18 -3.77
N ALA A 57 -27.95 25.03 -4.26
CA ALA A 57 -28.01 25.60 -5.59
C ALA A 57 -28.33 24.54 -6.64
N ALA A 58 -29.48 24.68 -7.30
CA ALA A 58 -30.04 23.67 -8.18
C ALA A 58 -28.96 23.17 -9.15
N ALA A 59 -28.73 21.85 -9.15
CA ALA A 59 -27.75 21.23 -10.02
C ALA A 59 -27.99 21.70 -11.46
N PRO A 60 -26.95 22.15 -12.19
CA PRO A 60 -27.11 22.91 -13.42
C PRO A 60 -28.04 22.17 -14.38
N GLU A 61 -29.11 22.84 -14.80
CA GLU A 61 -30.20 22.19 -15.53
C GLU A 61 -29.64 21.43 -16.74
N ALA A 62 -30.04 20.16 -16.86
CA ALA A 62 -29.59 19.30 -17.93
C ALA A 62 -29.83 20.00 -19.29
N PRO A 63 -28.85 20.04 -20.21
CA PRO A 63 -29.06 20.63 -21.53
C PRO A 63 -30.35 20.08 -22.16
N PRO A 64 -31.16 20.90 -22.84
CA PRO A 64 -32.53 20.50 -23.22
C PRO A 64 -32.57 19.23 -24.08
N GLU A 65 -31.51 18.98 -24.85
CA GLU A 65 -31.30 17.75 -25.63
C GLU A 65 -31.07 16.51 -24.75
N VAL A 66 -30.33 16.65 -23.63
CA VAL A 66 -30.12 15.60 -22.62
C VAL A 66 -31.42 15.27 -21.91
N ALA A 67 -32.17 16.29 -21.49
CA ALA A 67 -33.48 16.12 -20.84
C ALA A 67 -34.50 15.44 -21.78
N ALA A 68 -34.54 15.86 -23.05
CA ALA A 68 -35.38 15.24 -24.07
C ALA A 68 -34.98 13.78 -24.35
N ALA A 69 -33.68 13.48 -24.46
CA ALA A 69 -33.19 12.12 -24.69
C ALA A 69 -33.46 11.20 -23.49
N ILE A 70 -33.27 11.66 -22.24
CA ILE A 70 -33.62 10.87 -21.05
C ILE A 70 -35.10 10.52 -21.03
N LYS A 71 -35.99 11.48 -21.33
CA LYS A 71 -37.43 11.21 -21.45
C LYS A 71 -37.75 10.19 -22.56
N GLN A 72 -36.98 10.19 -23.65
CA GLN A 72 -37.13 9.19 -24.73
C GLN A 72 -36.61 7.79 -24.36
N LEU A 73 -35.85 7.60 -23.27
CA LEU A 73 -35.48 6.26 -22.78
C LEU A 73 -36.68 5.47 -22.24
N GLU A 74 -37.81 6.12 -21.95
CA GLU A 74 -39.07 5.47 -21.52
C GLU A 74 -40.08 5.28 -22.66
N GLY A 75 -39.89 5.90 -23.82
CA GLY A 75 -40.88 5.90 -24.90
C GLY A 75 -41.15 4.52 -25.51
N ASP A 76 -42.41 4.20 -25.81
CA ASP A 76 -42.87 2.86 -26.22
C ASP A 76 -42.14 2.31 -27.46
N GLN A 77 -41.77 3.21 -28.37
CA GLN A 77 -41.04 2.93 -29.60
C GLN A 77 -39.58 2.53 -29.32
N TYR A 78 -39.22 1.26 -29.53
CA TYR A 78 -37.84 0.76 -29.37
C TYR A 78 -36.82 1.59 -30.16
N ALA A 79 -37.18 2.04 -31.37
CA ALA A 79 -36.33 2.89 -32.20
C ALA A 79 -36.02 4.25 -31.54
N ALA A 80 -36.98 4.86 -30.84
CA ALA A 80 -36.78 6.10 -30.09
C ALA A 80 -35.83 5.88 -28.91
N ARG A 81 -36.01 4.79 -28.14
CA ARG A 81 -35.11 4.44 -27.02
C ARG A 81 -33.66 4.20 -27.49
N GLN A 82 -33.49 3.58 -28.66
CA GLN A 82 -32.17 3.39 -29.28
C GLN A 82 -31.54 4.68 -29.81
N ALA A 83 -32.34 5.58 -30.41
CA ALA A 83 -31.86 6.89 -30.84
C ALA A 83 -31.40 7.73 -29.64
N ALA A 84 -32.24 7.84 -28.60
CA ALA A 84 -31.94 8.54 -27.36
C ALA A 84 -30.68 8.02 -26.66
N GLN A 85 -30.52 6.69 -26.59
CA GLN A 85 -29.32 6.07 -26.03
C GLN A 85 -28.05 6.45 -26.79
N ARG A 86 -28.09 6.53 -28.12
CA ARG A 86 -26.96 7.00 -28.95
C ARG A 86 -26.69 8.48 -28.75
N THR A 87 -27.73 9.31 -28.71
CA THR A 87 -27.61 10.76 -28.46
C THR A 87 -26.93 11.04 -27.11
N LEU A 88 -27.36 10.37 -26.04
CA LEU A 88 -26.75 10.54 -24.72
C LEU A 88 -25.27 10.11 -24.74
N ILE A 89 -24.96 8.92 -25.26
CA ILE A 89 -23.56 8.44 -25.38
C ILE A 89 -22.68 9.46 -26.11
N ALA A 90 -23.17 10.04 -27.23
CA ALA A 90 -22.45 11.03 -28.03
C ALA A 90 -22.29 12.41 -27.37
N ILE A 91 -23.19 12.81 -26.45
CA ILE A 91 -23.04 14.05 -25.68
C ILE A 91 -21.92 13.91 -24.63
N GLY A 92 -21.77 12.74 -24.01
CA GLY A 92 -20.70 12.50 -23.03
C GLY A 92 -20.89 13.25 -21.71
N ALA A 93 -19.84 13.90 -21.22
CA ALA A 93 -19.78 14.47 -19.87
C ALA A 93 -20.97 15.40 -19.46
N PRO A 94 -21.52 16.28 -20.32
CA PRO A 94 -22.70 17.08 -19.98
C PRO A 94 -23.99 16.27 -19.74
N ALA A 95 -24.04 15.01 -20.22
CA ALA A 95 -25.14 14.08 -19.96
C ALA A 95 -24.91 13.19 -18.72
N LEU A 96 -23.74 13.26 -18.07
CA LEU A 96 -23.33 12.33 -17.01
C LEU A 96 -24.25 12.37 -15.79
N GLU A 97 -24.39 13.53 -15.14
CA GLU A 97 -25.20 13.66 -13.92
C GLU A 97 -26.69 13.35 -14.17
N PRO A 98 -27.34 13.87 -15.22
CA PRO A 98 -28.73 13.52 -15.52
C PRO A 98 -28.93 12.03 -15.80
N THR A 99 -27.97 11.38 -16.49
CA THR A 99 -28.03 9.95 -16.78
C THR A 99 -27.79 9.12 -15.52
N ALA A 100 -26.89 9.54 -14.62
CA ALA A 100 -26.71 8.91 -13.32
C ALA A 100 -27.98 8.97 -12.45
N GLN A 101 -28.69 10.11 -12.46
CA GLN A 101 -29.98 10.23 -11.79
C GLN A 101 -31.04 9.32 -12.40
N ALA A 102 -31.10 9.20 -13.73
CA ALA A 102 -31.99 8.26 -14.42
C ALA A 102 -31.64 6.78 -14.10
N ALA A 103 -30.36 6.44 -13.98
CA ALA A 103 -29.89 5.11 -13.57
C ALA A 103 -30.33 4.76 -12.14
N ALA A 104 -30.28 5.73 -11.22
CA ALA A 104 -30.58 5.56 -9.80
C ALA A 104 -32.08 5.65 -9.44
N LYS A 105 -32.88 6.42 -10.19
CA LYS A 105 -34.27 6.77 -9.83
C LYS A 105 -35.34 6.46 -10.89
N GLY A 106 -34.95 6.16 -12.14
CA GLY A 106 -35.90 5.90 -13.23
C GLY A 106 -36.59 4.54 -13.16
N GLY A 107 -37.58 4.32 -14.02
CA GLY A 107 -38.23 3.01 -14.18
C GLY A 107 -37.27 1.91 -14.63
N LEU A 108 -37.70 0.65 -14.63
CA LEU A 108 -36.81 -0.51 -14.87
C LEU A 108 -36.07 -0.45 -16.23
N GLU A 109 -36.76 -0.07 -17.31
CA GLU A 109 -36.17 0.13 -18.64
C GLU A 109 -35.20 1.32 -18.64
N THR A 110 -35.62 2.45 -18.06
CA THR A 110 -34.87 3.71 -17.93
C THR A 110 -33.56 3.51 -17.18
N SER A 111 -33.64 2.91 -15.99
CA SER A 111 -32.52 2.60 -15.13
C SER A 111 -31.52 1.69 -15.83
N THR A 112 -32.01 0.70 -16.59
CA THR A 112 -31.16 -0.25 -17.32
C THR A 112 -30.47 0.42 -18.51
N ARG A 113 -31.17 1.24 -19.29
CA ARG A 113 -30.57 2.00 -20.40
C ARG A 113 -29.59 3.04 -19.91
N ALA A 114 -29.91 3.76 -18.84
CA ALA A 114 -29.02 4.72 -18.22
C ALA A 114 -27.76 4.06 -17.64
N ALA A 115 -27.88 2.89 -16.99
CA ALA A 115 -26.74 2.09 -16.57
C ALA A 115 -25.89 1.61 -17.76
N HIS A 116 -26.49 1.21 -18.88
CA HIS A 116 -25.76 0.85 -20.11
C HIS A 116 -25.02 2.05 -20.73
N ILE A 117 -25.57 3.27 -20.63
CA ILE A 117 -24.89 4.51 -21.08
C ILE A 117 -23.69 4.82 -20.18
N LEU A 118 -23.86 4.73 -18.85
CA LEU A 118 -22.75 4.87 -17.91
C LEU A 118 -21.64 3.84 -18.16
N TRP A 119 -21.99 2.59 -18.48
CA TRP A 119 -21.00 1.57 -18.87
C TRP A 119 -20.27 1.90 -20.18
N ALA A 120 -20.99 2.37 -21.21
CA ALA A 120 -20.38 2.80 -22.47
C ALA A 120 -19.41 3.98 -22.29
N TRP A 121 -19.64 4.85 -21.29
CA TRP A 121 -18.68 5.90 -20.90
C TRP A 121 -17.53 5.36 -20.03
N ALA A 122 -17.80 4.41 -19.13
CA ALA A 122 -16.78 3.75 -18.31
C ALA A 122 -15.77 2.93 -19.14
N ASP A 123 -16.18 2.43 -20.30
CA ASP A 123 -15.33 1.75 -21.29
C ASP A 123 -14.64 2.73 -22.27
N SER A 124 -14.77 4.05 -22.08
CA SER A 124 -14.13 5.08 -22.92
C SER A 124 -12.62 5.17 -22.70
N ALA A 125 -11.88 5.49 -23.77
CA ALA A 125 -10.47 5.83 -23.68
C ALA A 125 -10.22 7.20 -22.99
N ASP A 126 -11.24 8.06 -22.91
CA ASP A 126 -11.17 9.32 -22.16
C ASP A 126 -11.42 9.07 -20.67
N GLN A 127 -10.35 9.06 -19.88
CA GLN A 127 -10.40 8.89 -18.43
C GLN A 127 -11.17 10.01 -17.71
N THR A 128 -11.28 11.21 -18.29
CA THR A 128 -12.04 12.33 -17.70
C THR A 128 -13.55 12.10 -17.74
N LEU A 129 -14.01 11.21 -18.63
CA LEU A 129 -15.39 10.73 -18.70
C LEU A 129 -15.54 9.35 -18.03
N ALA A 130 -14.59 8.43 -18.24
CA ALA A 130 -14.67 7.06 -17.75
C ALA A 130 -14.60 6.94 -16.22
N ILE A 131 -13.71 7.69 -15.55
CA ILE A 131 -13.60 7.64 -14.09
C ILE A 131 -14.89 8.17 -13.41
N PRO A 132 -15.42 9.35 -13.77
CA PRO A 132 -16.70 9.81 -13.23
C PRO A 132 -17.89 8.89 -13.55
N ALA A 133 -17.93 8.26 -14.74
CA ALA A 133 -18.97 7.28 -15.07
C ALA A 133 -18.93 6.04 -14.16
N LEU A 134 -17.74 5.51 -13.89
CA LEU A 134 -17.53 4.45 -12.90
C LEU A 134 -17.90 4.90 -11.48
N GLU A 135 -17.57 6.14 -11.08
CA GLU A 135 -17.92 6.67 -9.76
C GLU A 135 -19.44 6.80 -9.57
N LYS A 136 -20.18 7.16 -10.62
CA LYS A 136 -21.64 7.13 -10.58
C LYS A 136 -22.18 5.70 -10.50
N LEU A 137 -21.70 4.76 -11.32
CA LEU A 137 -22.07 3.34 -11.26
C LEU A 137 -21.83 2.75 -9.86
N ALA A 138 -20.68 3.06 -9.24
CA ALA A 138 -20.28 2.60 -7.90
C ALA A 138 -21.22 3.05 -6.77
N THR A 139 -22.10 4.03 -7.00
CA THR A 139 -23.11 4.52 -6.04
C THR A 139 -24.53 3.97 -6.25
N LEU A 140 -24.76 3.14 -7.28
CA LEU A 140 -26.10 2.64 -7.61
C LEU A 140 -26.55 1.54 -6.62
N ALA A 141 -27.06 1.94 -5.46
CA ALA A 141 -27.48 1.03 -4.38
C ALA A 141 -28.52 -0.03 -4.80
N GLN A 142 -29.36 0.27 -5.80
CA GLN A 142 -30.34 -0.67 -6.37
C GLN A 142 -29.73 -1.68 -7.37
N ARG A 143 -28.43 -1.54 -7.68
CA ARG A 143 -27.66 -2.35 -8.66
C ARG A 143 -26.34 -2.83 -8.04
N PRO A 144 -26.38 -3.65 -6.97
CA PRO A 144 -25.19 -3.99 -6.19
C PRO A 144 -24.13 -4.77 -6.98
N VAL A 145 -24.51 -5.50 -8.04
CA VAL A 145 -23.57 -6.26 -8.89
C VAL A 145 -22.77 -5.30 -9.78
N GLU A 146 -23.46 -4.39 -10.48
CA GLU A 146 -22.83 -3.36 -11.31
C GLU A 146 -22.04 -2.35 -10.48
N ALA A 147 -22.55 -1.95 -9.31
CA ALA A 147 -21.84 -1.08 -8.39
C ALA A 147 -20.53 -1.73 -7.89
N ALA A 148 -20.56 -3.02 -7.54
CA ALA A 148 -19.35 -3.75 -7.13
C ALA A 148 -18.34 -3.95 -8.27
N GLU A 149 -18.80 -4.10 -9.52
CA GLU A 149 -17.92 -4.11 -10.71
C GLU A 149 -17.28 -2.75 -10.96
N ALA A 150 -18.05 -1.66 -10.84
CA ALA A 150 -17.50 -0.32 -11.00
C ALA A 150 -16.49 0.03 -9.90
N GLN A 151 -16.76 -0.40 -8.65
CA GLN A 151 -15.81 -0.27 -7.54
C GLN A 151 -14.51 -1.06 -7.77
N ARG A 152 -14.57 -2.26 -8.36
CA ARG A 152 -13.36 -3.02 -8.77
C ARG A 152 -12.54 -2.23 -9.78
N ARG A 153 -13.15 -1.81 -10.88
CA ARG A 153 -12.46 -1.05 -11.94
C ARG A 153 -11.88 0.28 -11.45
N LEU A 154 -12.56 0.97 -10.54
CA LEU A 154 -12.01 2.16 -9.88
C LEU A 154 -10.79 1.84 -9.01
N ALA A 155 -10.79 0.72 -8.29
CA ALA A 155 -9.61 0.28 -7.55
C ALA A 155 -8.45 -0.05 -8.50
N ASP A 156 -8.71 -0.73 -9.62
CA ASP A 156 -7.70 -1.06 -10.64
C ASP A 156 -7.07 0.22 -11.25
N LEU A 157 -7.89 1.21 -11.62
CA LEU A 157 -7.43 2.50 -12.17
C LEU A 157 -6.66 3.33 -11.12
N ARG A 158 -7.14 3.38 -9.87
CA ARG A 158 -6.49 4.12 -8.78
C ARG A 158 -5.17 3.47 -8.34
N GLU A 159 -5.09 2.13 -8.36
CA GLU A 159 -3.85 1.38 -8.12
C GLU A 159 -2.83 1.62 -9.23
N ALA A 160 -3.25 1.60 -10.51
CA ALA A 160 -2.38 1.92 -11.64
C ALA A 160 -1.83 3.37 -11.57
N ALA A 161 -2.69 4.35 -11.26
CA ALA A 161 -2.30 5.74 -11.08
C ALA A 161 -1.36 5.92 -9.87
N ALA A 162 -1.58 5.19 -8.77
CA ALA A 162 -0.70 5.19 -7.60
C ALA A 162 0.69 4.61 -7.90
N ILE A 163 0.77 3.51 -8.67
CA ILE A 163 2.04 2.92 -9.13
C ILE A 163 2.79 3.88 -10.06
N ALA A 164 2.09 4.64 -10.90
CA ALA A 164 2.69 5.70 -11.73
C ALA A 164 3.25 6.85 -10.86
N ALA A 165 2.43 7.39 -9.94
CA ALA A 165 2.84 8.47 -9.04
C ALA A 165 4.06 8.09 -8.18
N ILE A 166 4.13 6.87 -7.65
CA ILE A 166 5.30 6.38 -6.90
C ILE A 166 6.57 6.43 -7.78
N LYS A 167 6.48 6.03 -9.06
CA LYS A 167 7.61 6.04 -10.00
C LYS A 167 8.05 7.46 -10.37
N GLU A 168 7.11 8.38 -10.60
CA GLU A 168 7.42 9.80 -10.86
C GLU A 168 8.07 10.49 -9.65
N LEU A 169 7.62 10.12 -8.43
CA LEU A 169 8.19 10.57 -7.17
C LEU A 169 9.55 9.90 -6.82
N GLY A 170 10.09 9.03 -7.67
CA GLY A 170 11.41 8.40 -7.51
C GLY A 170 11.43 7.06 -6.78
N GLY A 171 10.27 6.49 -6.46
CA GLY A 171 10.14 5.14 -5.92
C GLY A 171 10.15 4.05 -7.00
N PHE A 172 10.44 2.82 -6.59
CA PHE A 172 10.45 1.64 -7.43
C PHE A 172 9.33 0.69 -6.99
N VAL A 173 8.74 -0.05 -7.95
CA VAL A 173 7.71 -1.05 -7.69
C VAL A 173 8.07 -2.30 -8.49
N GLU A 174 8.39 -3.39 -7.80
CA GLU A 174 8.90 -4.65 -8.35
C GLU A 174 8.13 -5.85 -7.77
N MET A 175 8.27 -7.04 -8.35
CA MET A 175 7.67 -8.26 -7.79
C MET A 175 8.38 -8.65 -6.48
N ASP A 176 7.61 -8.84 -5.41
CA ASP A 176 8.10 -9.24 -4.11
C ASP A 176 8.53 -10.73 -4.10
N ARG A 177 9.83 -10.97 -4.20
CA ARG A 177 10.40 -12.33 -4.17
C ARG A 177 10.32 -13.01 -2.81
N THR A 178 10.13 -12.26 -1.72
CA THR A 178 9.98 -12.81 -0.36
C THR A 178 8.61 -13.46 -0.20
N PHE A 179 7.57 -12.84 -0.76
CA PHE A 179 6.19 -13.30 -0.66
C PHE A 179 5.66 -13.99 -1.94
N ALA A 180 6.43 -14.07 -3.03
CA ALA A 180 6.04 -14.71 -4.30
C ALA A 180 5.47 -16.13 -4.19
N MET A 181 5.87 -16.90 -3.17
CA MET A 181 5.36 -18.26 -2.92
C MET A 181 3.96 -18.28 -2.27
N MET A 182 3.44 -17.14 -1.78
CA MET A 182 2.06 -17.01 -1.29
C MET A 182 1.07 -16.78 -2.45
N GLY A 183 0.99 -17.73 -3.38
CA GLY A 183 0.24 -17.65 -4.64
C GLY A 183 -1.29 -17.62 -4.54
N ALA A 184 -1.87 -16.92 -3.55
CA ALA A 184 -3.31 -16.87 -3.26
C ALA A 184 -3.98 -15.52 -3.61
N TYR A 185 -3.21 -14.44 -3.79
CA TYR A 185 -3.74 -13.07 -3.88
C TYR A 185 -3.22 -12.27 -5.08
N GLY A 186 -2.84 -12.94 -6.17
CA GLY A 186 -2.18 -12.32 -7.33
C GLY A 186 -0.69 -12.04 -7.10
N THR A 187 -0.07 -11.23 -7.96
CA THR A 187 1.37 -10.93 -7.86
C THR A 187 1.64 -10.01 -6.67
N PRO A 188 2.45 -10.41 -5.68
CA PRO A 188 2.82 -9.55 -4.56
C PRO A 188 3.87 -8.53 -5.00
N LEU A 189 3.80 -7.31 -4.45
CA LEU A 189 4.60 -6.16 -4.86
C LEU A 189 5.45 -5.61 -3.72
N GLN A 190 6.73 -5.38 -4.02
CA GLN A 190 7.65 -4.67 -3.17
C GLN A 190 7.79 -3.23 -3.68
N ILE A 191 7.53 -2.26 -2.80
CA ILE A 191 7.76 -0.84 -3.04
C ILE A 191 9.10 -0.48 -2.40
N THR A 192 10.01 0.11 -3.17
CA THR A 192 11.31 0.57 -2.68
C THR A 192 11.45 2.08 -2.83
N LEU A 193 11.62 2.80 -1.72
CA LEU A 193 11.83 4.25 -1.70
C LEU A 193 13.30 4.54 -1.40
N ASN A 194 14.05 5.14 -2.33
CA ASN A 194 15.46 5.46 -2.13
C ASN A 194 15.68 6.95 -1.78
N LYS A 195 16.95 7.36 -1.67
CA LYS A 195 17.36 8.77 -1.45
C LYS A 195 16.79 9.78 -2.47
N ASP A 196 16.37 9.32 -3.66
CA ASP A 196 15.85 10.16 -4.74
C ASP A 196 14.32 10.38 -4.61
N TRP A 197 13.69 9.82 -3.56
CA TRP A 197 12.26 9.96 -3.24
C TRP A 197 11.87 11.41 -2.92
N LYS A 198 10.86 11.92 -3.64
CA LYS A 198 10.35 13.29 -3.55
C LYS A 198 8.99 13.41 -2.87
N GLY A 199 8.30 12.30 -2.62
CA GLY A 199 6.92 12.30 -2.10
C GLY A 199 6.78 12.67 -0.62
N GLY A 200 7.88 12.66 0.16
CA GLY A 200 7.83 12.79 1.61
C GLY A 200 6.90 11.75 2.26
N ALA A 201 6.29 12.10 3.39
CA ALA A 201 5.23 11.31 4.03
C ALA A 201 3.94 11.28 3.19
N GLU A 202 3.55 12.42 2.60
CA GLU A 202 2.32 12.55 1.80
C GLU A 202 2.25 11.56 0.62
N GLY A 203 3.37 11.24 -0.01
CA GLY A 203 3.43 10.26 -1.11
C GLY A 203 3.13 8.82 -0.68
N LEU A 204 3.20 8.49 0.62
CA LEU A 204 2.94 7.14 1.13
C LEU A 204 1.46 6.73 0.96
N LYS A 205 0.53 7.69 0.85
CA LYS A 205 -0.89 7.41 0.56
C LYS A 205 -1.10 6.70 -0.78
N HIS A 206 -0.19 6.82 -1.74
CA HIS A 206 -0.23 6.04 -2.98
C HIS A 206 0.02 4.54 -2.70
N ILE A 207 0.89 4.20 -1.73
CA ILE A 207 1.17 2.81 -1.36
C ILE A 207 -0.08 2.16 -0.73
N ALA A 208 -0.88 2.93 0.02
CA ALA A 208 -2.14 2.46 0.60
C ALA A 208 -3.21 2.09 -0.44
N LEU A 209 -3.11 2.60 -1.68
CA LEU A 209 -3.99 2.26 -2.79
C LEU A 209 -3.58 0.96 -3.53
N ILE A 210 -2.39 0.44 -3.24
CA ILE A 210 -1.89 -0.80 -3.85
C ILE A 210 -2.37 -1.99 -3.00
N ARG A 211 -3.27 -2.81 -3.57
CA ARG A 211 -3.88 -3.97 -2.91
C ARG A 211 -2.83 -5.04 -2.58
N ASN A 212 -1.85 -5.19 -3.47
CA ASN A 212 -0.84 -6.24 -3.40
C ASN A 212 0.51 -5.75 -2.84
N ALA A 213 0.58 -4.59 -2.21
CA ALA A 213 1.78 -4.08 -1.55
C ALA A 213 2.12 -4.94 -0.31
N THR A 214 3.06 -5.88 -0.45
CA THR A 214 3.46 -6.81 0.63
C THR A 214 4.68 -6.34 1.40
N THR A 215 5.64 -5.69 0.74
CA THR A 215 6.86 -5.15 1.36
C THR A 215 7.05 -3.67 1.01
N LEU A 216 7.37 -2.85 2.01
CA LEU A 216 7.88 -1.50 1.84
C LEU A 216 9.33 -1.44 2.33
N SER A 217 10.27 -1.11 1.45
CA SER A 217 11.69 -1.01 1.77
C SER A 217 12.19 0.42 1.53
N VAL A 218 12.82 1.02 2.55
CA VAL A 218 13.18 2.44 2.58
C VAL A 218 14.69 2.58 2.73
N HIS A 219 15.33 3.03 1.65
CA HIS A 219 16.76 3.02 1.41
C HIS A 219 17.33 4.45 1.46
N GLY A 220 17.44 4.99 2.67
CA GLY A 220 17.96 6.34 2.89
C GLY A 220 17.11 7.45 2.26
N ALA A 221 15.81 7.23 2.08
CA ALA A 221 14.85 8.25 1.65
C ALA A 221 14.73 9.39 2.68
N PRO A 222 14.35 10.61 2.27
CA PRO A 222 14.09 11.72 3.18
C PRO A 222 12.71 11.60 3.83
N LEU A 223 12.59 10.70 4.82
CA LEU A 223 11.42 10.57 5.71
C LEU A 223 11.88 10.77 7.17
N GLY A 224 11.15 11.59 7.92
CA GLY A 224 11.25 11.71 9.38
C GLY A 224 10.07 11.07 10.09
N ASP A 225 9.95 11.35 11.40
CA ASP A 225 8.89 10.78 12.25
C ASP A 225 7.46 11.16 11.79
N GLU A 226 7.31 12.22 10.99
CA GLU A 226 6.04 12.61 10.35
C GLU A 226 5.51 11.57 9.35
N ALA A 227 6.34 10.63 8.91
CA ALA A 227 5.93 9.50 8.07
C ALA A 227 5.25 8.35 8.86
N LEU A 228 5.52 8.23 10.17
CA LEU A 228 5.02 7.09 10.97
C LEU A 228 3.48 6.96 10.97
N PRO A 229 2.67 8.03 11.08
CA PRO A 229 1.21 7.92 11.00
C PRO A 229 0.68 7.48 9.62
N GLU A 230 1.43 7.69 8.53
CA GLU A 230 1.04 7.20 7.20
C GLU A 230 1.48 5.74 7.00
N LEU A 231 2.67 5.37 7.50
CA LEU A 231 3.15 3.98 7.52
C LEU A 231 2.18 3.07 8.30
N GLU A 232 1.62 3.56 9.42
CA GLU A 232 0.60 2.86 10.22
C GLU A 232 -0.70 2.54 9.45
N LYS A 233 -0.98 3.21 8.33
CA LYS A 233 -2.19 2.96 7.51
C LYS A 233 -2.00 1.87 6.45
N LEU A 234 -0.77 1.39 6.23
CA LEU A 234 -0.43 0.47 5.15
C LEU A 234 -0.81 -0.99 5.44
N ALA A 235 -2.10 -1.25 5.69
CA ALA A 235 -2.62 -2.53 6.19
C ALA A 235 -2.28 -3.77 5.31
N ASN A 236 -2.00 -3.58 4.02
CA ASN A 236 -1.58 -4.66 3.11
C ASN A 236 -0.12 -5.08 3.36
N VAL A 237 0.74 -4.14 3.79
CA VAL A 237 2.19 -4.34 3.96
C VAL A 237 2.47 -5.23 5.17
N LYS A 238 3.11 -6.37 4.93
CA LYS A 238 3.47 -7.39 5.94
C LYS A 238 4.92 -7.29 6.37
N ARG A 239 5.75 -6.54 5.63
CA ARG A 239 7.15 -6.28 5.91
C ARG A 239 7.50 -4.82 5.64
N MET A 240 8.11 -4.16 6.62
CA MET A 240 8.69 -2.82 6.45
C MET A 240 10.17 -2.86 6.81
N GLU A 241 10.99 -2.27 5.96
CA GLU A 241 12.45 -2.26 6.10
C GLU A 241 12.96 -0.82 6.04
N PHE A 242 13.66 -0.36 7.08
CA PHE A 242 14.07 1.03 7.21
C PHE A 242 15.59 1.12 7.37
N PHE A 243 16.29 1.30 6.25
CA PHE A 243 17.76 1.32 6.20
C PHE A 243 18.27 2.76 6.05
N GLY A 244 19.10 3.21 6.99
CA GLY A 244 19.59 4.60 7.04
C GLY A 244 18.52 5.64 7.40
N GLN A 245 17.41 5.22 8.01
CA GLN A 245 16.34 6.10 8.48
C GLN A 245 16.59 6.57 9.92
N LYS A 246 16.14 7.80 10.24
CA LYS A 246 16.44 8.50 11.50
C LYS A 246 15.21 8.68 12.39
N PHE A 247 14.34 7.67 12.45
CA PHE A 247 13.15 7.72 13.30
C PHE A 247 13.51 7.66 14.80
N THR A 248 12.72 8.34 15.61
CA THR A 248 12.82 8.34 17.08
C THR A 248 12.41 6.96 17.62
N PRO A 249 13.26 6.26 18.41
CA PRO A 249 12.97 4.91 18.90
C PRO A 249 11.63 4.79 19.65
N GLU A 250 11.32 5.77 20.50
CA GLU A 250 10.12 5.82 21.33
C GLU A 250 8.83 6.10 20.51
N LEU A 251 8.95 6.41 19.22
CA LEU A 251 7.84 6.48 18.27
C LEU A 251 7.75 5.20 17.45
N VAL A 252 8.89 4.67 16.99
CA VAL A 252 8.99 3.35 16.35
C VAL A 252 8.33 2.26 17.19
N ASP A 253 8.61 2.20 18.50
CA ASP A 253 8.06 1.16 19.37
C ASP A 253 6.53 1.28 19.52
N LYS A 254 6.00 2.51 19.57
CA LYS A 254 4.54 2.75 19.55
C LYS A 254 3.90 2.37 18.21
N SER A 255 4.61 2.52 17.10
CA SER A 255 4.15 2.03 15.79
C SER A 255 4.24 0.50 15.70
N ARG A 256 5.22 -0.15 16.32
CA ARG A 256 5.28 -1.62 16.47
C ARG A 256 4.09 -2.17 17.25
N GLU A 257 3.69 -1.52 18.36
CA GLU A 257 2.51 -1.90 19.15
C GLU A 257 1.21 -1.87 18.32
N LYS A 258 1.08 -0.91 17.39
CA LYS A 258 -0.07 -0.79 16.48
C LYS A 258 -0.01 -1.74 15.28
N LEU A 259 1.17 -2.22 14.92
CA LEU A 259 1.44 -3.07 13.75
C LEU A 259 1.93 -4.48 14.13
N PRO A 260 1.26 -5.23 15.04
CA PRO A 260 1.76 -6.51 15.54
C PRO A 260 1.80 -7.63 14.49
N ALA A 261 1.19 -7.42 13.31
CA ALA A 261 1.21 -8.33 12.17
C ALA A 261 2.20 -7.92 11.06
N THR A 262 3.02 -6.88 11.29
CA THR A 262 4.00 -6.37 10.31
C THR A 262 5.42 -6.59 10.84
N LEU A 263 6.25 -7.26 10.04
CA LEU A 263 7.68 -7.43 10.34
C LEU A 263 8.42 -6.13 10.05
N ILE A 264 8.87 -5.43 11.10
CA ILE A 264 9.59 -4.14 10.99
C ILE A 264 11.09 -4.34 11.28
N ASP A 265 11.91 -4.27 10.24
CA ASP A 265 13.39 -4.28 10.27
C ASP A 265 13.92 -2.83 10.19
N ILE A 266 14.93 -2.49 11.00
CA ILE A 266 15.51 -1.14 11.07
C ILE A 266 17.03 -1.26 11.20
N ARG A 267 17.76 -0.67 10.25
CA ARG A 267 19.23 -0.69 10.19
C ARG A 267 19.77 0.73 10.11
N LYS A 268 20.10 1.28 11.28
CA LYS A 268 20.27 2.73 11.52
C LYS A 268 21.35 3.38 10.65
N GLY A 269 22.49 2.72 10.47
CA GLY A 269 23.59 3.25 9.67
C GLY A 269 23.38 3.11 8.15
N GLY A 270 22.53 2.16 7.71
CA GLY A 270 22.17 1.99 6.31
C GLY A 270 23.27 1.39 5.41
N ALA A 271 24.34 0.83 5.98
CA ALA A 271 25.31 0.03 5.26
C ALA A 271 24.69 -1.21 4.60
N ARG A 272 25.25 -1.60 3.46
CA ARG A 272 24.90 -2.81 2.72
C ARG A 272 26.13 -3.67 2.49
N LEU A 273 26.05 -4.96 2.87
CA LEU A 273 27.05 -5.97 2.48
C LEU A 273 26.72 -6.58 1.11
N GLY A 274 25.44 -6.86 0.84
CA GLY A 274 24.96 -7.39 -0.44
C GLY A 274 25.01 -8.91 -0.59
N ILE A 275 24.81 -9.64 0.51
CA ILE A 275 24.68 -11.12 0.52
C ILE A 275 23.36 -11.56 1.12
N ARG A 276 22.94 -12.81 0.87
CA ARG A 276 21.81 -13.47 1.54
C ARG A 276 22.26 -14.72 2.30
N GLY A 277 21.99 -14.77 3.61
CA GLY A 277 22.38 -15.86 4.49
C GLY A 277 23.88 -15.85 4.87
N LEU A 278 24.24 -16.60 5.91
CA LEU A 278 25.61 -16.66 6.43
C LEU A 278 26.57 -17.42 5.49
N ASP A 279 26.05 -18.42 4.77
CA ASP A 279 26.76 -19.22 3.76
C ASP A 279 26.74 -18.60 2.35
N ALA A 280 26.53 -17.27 2.27
CA ALA A 280 26.45 -16.50 1.03
C ALA A 280 25.64 -17.20 -0.08
N GLN A 281 24.38 -17.55 0.21
CA GLN A 281 23.49 -18.27 -0.72
C GLN A 281 23.21 -17.48 -2.01
N GLU A 282 23.41 -16.16 -1.95
CA GLU A 282 23.25 -15.21 -3.04
C GLU A 282 24.19 -14.04 -2.75
N ILE A 283 24.84 -13.51 -3.78
CA ILE A 283 25.61 -12.27 -3.72
C ILE A 283 25.09 -11.34 -4.82
N VAL A 284 24.73 -10.12 -4.42
CA VAL A 284 24.20 -9.11 -5.33
C VAL A 284 25.34 -8.61 -6.23
N ALA A 285 25.10 -8.54 -7.54
CA ALA A 285 26.07 -7.98 -8.48
C ALA A 285 26.45 -6.53 -8.12
N ASP A 286 27.71 -6.16 -8.35
CA ASP A 286 28.29 -4.85 -7.98
C ASP A 286 28.19 -4.48 -6.49
N SER A 287 27.87 -5.42 -5.59
CA SER A 287 27.85 -5.19 -4.14
C SER A 287 29.25 -5.09 -3.52
N PRO A 288 29.36 -4.57 -2.28
CA PRO A 288 30.60 -4.61 -1.51
C PRO A 288 31.16 -6.01 -1.31
N ALA A 289 30.31 -7.02 -1.07
CA ALA A 289 30.74 -8.42 -0.98
C ALA A 289 31.37 -8.91 -2.29
N ALA A 290 30.73 -8.65 -3.44
CA ALA A 290 31.27 -9.00 -4.75
C ALA A 290 32.60 -8.27 -5.05
N LYS A 291 32.65 -6.97 -4.76
CA LYS A 291 33.87 -6.13 -4.90
C LYS A 291 35.02 -6.60 -4.00
N ALA A 292 34.72 -7.17 -2.83
CA ALA A 292 35.69 -7.75 -1.90
C ALA A 292 36.06 -9.22 -2.20
N GLY A 293 35.59 -9.78 -3.32
CA GLY A 293 35.94 -11.13 -3.78
C GLY A 293 35.24 -12.28 -3.04
N LEU A 294 34.15 -12.00 -2.31
CA LEU A 294 33.27 -13.04 -1.80
C LEU A 294 32.48 -13.67 -2.97
N ILE A 295 32.22 -14.98 -2.88
CA ILE A 295 31.49 -15.78 -3.87
C ILE A 295 30.36 -16.57 -3.20
N ILE A 296 29.42 -17.07 -4.02
CA ILE A 296 28.32 -17.90 -3.52
C ILE A 296 28.89 -19.17 -2.86
N GLY A 297 28.45 -19.46 -1.63
CA GLY A 297 28.95 -20.58 -0.82
C GLY A 297 30.09 -20.24 0.14
N ASP A 298 30.55 -18.98 0.22
CA ASP A 298 31.43 -18.53 1.30
C ASP A 298 30.66 -18.45 2.64
N LYS A 299 31.12 -19.20 3.65
CA LYS A 299 30.54 -19.16 5.00
C LYS A 299 31.24 -18.12 5.87
N ILE A 300 30.57 -17.01 6.18
CA ILE A 300 31.09 -16.02 7.13
C ILE A 300 31.17 -16.64 8.54
N THR A 301 32.31 -16.45 9.21
CA THR A 301 32.61 -17.01 10.54
C THR A 301 32.96 -15.95 11.58
N ALA A 302 33.45 -14.77 11.16
CA ALA A 302 33.70 -13.64 12.06
C ALA A 302 33.57 -12.28 11.37
N PHE A 303 33.22 -11.27 12.17
CA PHE A 303 33.08 -9.87 11.75
C PHE A 303 33.90 -8.99 12.70
N GLU A 304 34.88 -8.25 12.19
CA GLU A 304 35.78 -7.40 12.99
C GLU A 304 36.45 -8.18 14.15
N GLY A 305 36.86 -9.42 13.86
CA GLY A 305 37.46 -10.35 14.81
C GLY A 305 36.49 -11.01 15.80
N LYS A 306 35.21 -10.60 15.86
CA LYS A 306 34.19 -11.24 16.70
C LYS A 306 33.58 -12.43 15.95
N PRO A 307 33.55 -13.65 16.53
CA PRO A 307 32.84 -14.78 15.92
C PRO A 307 31.36 -14.47 15.66
N ILE A 308 30.81 -15.04 14.60
CA ILE A 308 29.42 -14.90 14.17
C ILE A 308 28.88 -16.30 13.87
N ALA A 309 27.82 -16.71 14.56
CA ALA A 309 27.19 -18.02 14.41
C ALA A 309 25.89 -17.98 13.59
N THR A 310 25.21 -16.83 13.55
CA THR A 310 23.90 -16.65 12.87
C THR A 310 23.92 -15.49 11.87
N PHE A 311 22.96 -15.47 10.93
CA PHE A 311 22.84 -14.36 9.98
C PHE A 311 22.27 -13.11 10.68
N GLU A 312 21.49 -13.32 11.73
CA GLU A 312 20.92 -12.32 12.63
C GLU A 312 22.02 -11.56 13.39
N GLU A 313 23.02 -12.26 13.93
CA GLU A 313 24.23 -11.64 14.50
C GLU A 313 24.99 -10.80 13.46
N LEU A 314 25.13 -11.30 12.21
CA LEU A 314 25.80 -10.56 11.15
C LEU A 314 25.05 -9.26 10.79
N THR A 315 23.73 -9.34 10.62
CA THR A 315 22.92 -8.14 10.29
C THR A 315 22.89 -7.15 11.45
N ALA A 316 22.88 -7.62 12.71
CA ALA A 316 23.02 -6.76 13.89
C ALA A 316 24.39 -6.06 13.92
N ALA A 317 25.49 -6.77 13.68
CA ALA A 317 26.85 -6.21 13.66
C ALA A 317 27.10 -5.18 12.53
N ILE A 318 26.29 -5.24 11.46
CA ILE A 318 26.28 -4.30 10.34
C ILE A 318 25.28 -3.15 10.56
N SER A 319 24.27 -3.32 11.43
CA SER A 319 23.11 -2.40 11.57
C SER A 319 23.49 -0.94 11.85
N ASP A 320 24.50 -0.73 12.70
CA ASP A 320 25.00 0.60 13.09
C ASP A 320 26.14 1.12 12.18
N ARG A 321 26.50 0.40 11.11
CA ARG A 321 27.59 0.77 10.19
C ARG A 321 27.11 1.70 9.07
N MET A 322 27.97 2.63 8.67
CA MET A 322 27.70 3.63 7.62
C MET A 322 28.23 3.17 6.26
N PRO A 323 27.61 3.56 5.14
CA PRO A 323 28.24 3.52 3.82
C PRO A 323 29.59 4.27 3.84
N GLY A 324 30.65 3.62 3.36
CA GLY A 324 32.04 4.09 3.47
C GLY A 324 32.84 3.45 4.60
N ASP A 325 32.20 2.90 5.64
CA ASP A 325 32.91 2.10 6.66
C ASP A 325 33.59 0.90 6.00
N THR A 326 34.84 0.64 6.37
CA THR A 326 35.60 -0.53 5.91
C THR A 326 35.87 -1.47 7.08
N VAL A 327 35.45 -2.72 6.93
CA VAL A 327 35.53 -3.77 7.97
C VAL A 327 36.23 -5.02 7.46
N THR A 328 36.78 -5.82 8.37
CA THR A 328 37.39 -7.12 8.06
C THR A 328 36.40 -8.25 8.35
N ILE A 329 36.10 -9.06 7.34
CA ILE A 329 35.23 -10.23 7.44
C ILE A 329 36.07 -11.49 7.29
N LYS A 330 35.92 -12.44 8.21
CA LYS A 330 36.45 -13.80 8.07
C LYS A 330 35.37 -14.73 7.56
N PHE A 331 35.77 -15.63 6.66
CA PHE A 331 34.91 -16.62 6.05
C PHE A 331 35.68 -17.91 5.82
N THR A 332 34.96 -19.02 5.67
CA THR A 332 35.53 -20.29 5.19
C THR A 332 35.10 -20.55 3.74
N ARG A 333 36.07 -20.93 2.90
CA ARG A 333 35.86 -21.33 1.50
C ARG A 333 36.48 -22.70 1.30
N ALA A 334 35.66 -23.69 0.92
CA ALA A 334 36.08 -25.10 0.81
C ALA A 334 36.78 -25.68 2.08
N GLY A 335 36.47 -25.13 3.26
CA GLY A 335 37.06 -25.54 4.54
C GLY A 335 38.29 -24.73 5.00
N GLU A 336 38.88 -23.90 4.13
CA GLU A 336 39.98 -23.00 4.52
C GLU A 336 39.44 -21.69 5.11
N GLU A 337 39.97 -21.24 6.25
CA GLU A 337 39.75 -19.87 6.73
C GLU A 337 40.44 -18.84 5.84
N ARG A 338 39.72 -17.78 5.50
CA ARG A 338 40.17 -16.65 4.70
C ARG A 338 39.60 -15.36 5.29
N GLU A 339 40.25 -14.23 5.02
CA GLU A 339 39.75 -12.91 5.39
C GLU A 339 39.78 -11.95 4.21
N THR A 340 38.82 -11.02 4.19
CA THR A 340 38.75 -9.94 3.20
C THR A 340 38.31 -8.64 3.86
N LYS A 341 38.67 -7.51 3.24
CA LYS A 341 38.23 -6.18 3.68
C LYS A 341 37.11 -5.69 2.78
N VAL A 342 35.99 -5.32 3.41
CA VAL A 342 34.78 -4.88 2.72
C VAL A 342 34.51 -3.42 3.08
N THR A 343 34.47 -2.55 2.09
CA THR A 343 34.01 -1.16 2.22
C THR A 343 32.53 -1.11 1.86
N PHE A 344 31.65 -0.84 2.83
CA PHE A 344 30.20 -0.84 2.61
C PHE A 344 29.75 0.27 1.66
N ASP A 345 28.68 0.01 0.91
CA ASP A 345 27.92 1.03 0.20
C ASP A 345 26.51 1.16 0.79
N ARG A 346 25.64 1.96 0.16
CA ARG A 346 24.27 2.20 0.60
C ARG A 346 23.31 1.32 -0.18
N TRP A 347 22.25 0.89 0.50
CA TRP A 347 21.05 0.40 -0.19
C TRP A 347 20.50 1.48 -1.15
N GLY A 348 20.03 1.06 -2.32
CA GLY A 348 19.39 1.95 -3.31
C GLY A 348 20.32 2.77 -4.22
N ASP A 349 21.65 2.73 -4.06
CA ASP A 349 22.61 3.47 -4.90
C ASP A 349 22.88 2.78 -6.26
N LYS A 350 21.82 2.61 -7.07
CA LYS A 350 21.76 2.14 -8.48
C LYS A 350 22.48 0.84 -8.89
N ALA A 351 23.21 0.18 -7.98
CA ALA A 351 23.91 -1.08 -8.18
C ALA A 351 23.30 -2.16 -7.26
N GLY A 352 22.10 -2.67 -7.60
CA GLY A 352 21.37 -3.64 -6.78
C GLY A 352 19.97 -3.21 -6.31
N ALA A 353 19.34 -2.24 -6.98
CA ALA A 353 17.96 -2.49 -7.41
C ALA A 353 18.00 -3.66 -8.42
N GLY A 354 16.93 -4.46 -8.50
CA GLY A 354 16.95 -5.78 -9.15
C GLY A 354 17.11 -5.76 -10.66
N ARG A 355 18.31 -5.41 -11.18
CA ARG A 355 18.63 -5.58 -12.60
C ARG A 355 18.69 -7.08 -12.91
N ALA A 356 17.52 -7.63 -13.27
CA ALA A 356 17.42 -8.92 -13.92
C ALA A 356 18.47 -8.96 -15.04
N LEU A 357 19.24 -10.05 -15.08
CA LEU A 357 20.26 -10.26 -16.11
C LEU A 357 19.61 -10.07 -17.48
N PRO A 358 20.06 -9.10 -18.29
CA PRO A 358 19.62 -9.01 -19.67
C PRO A 358 19.89 -10.35 -20.38
N ASP A 359 18.95 -10.74 -21.24
CA ASP A 359 19.13 -11.80 -22.24
C ASP A 359 19.21 -13.26 -21.73
N ALA A 360 18.82 -13.54 -20.48
CA ALA A 360 18.52 -14.91 -20.03
C ALA A 360 17.14 -15.39 -20.55
N PRO A 361 17.06 -16.45 -21.38
CA PRO A 361 15.81 -16.86 -22.04
C PRO A 361 14.75 -17.41 -21.07
N PRO A 362 13.45 -17.40 -21.43
CA PRO A 362 12.35 -17.68 -20.50
C PRO A 362 12.37 -19.04 -19.79
N SER A 363 13.11 -20.01 -20.30
CA SER A 363 13.26 -21.35 -19.71
C SER A 363 13.96 -21.37 -18.35
N GLU A 364 14.64 -20.30 -17.94
CA GLU A 364 15.37 -20.23 -16.65
C GLU A 364 14.66 -19.38 -15.58
N GLN A 365 13.47 -18.83 -15.87
CA GLN A 365 12.78 -17.88 -14.98
C GLN A 365 11.58 -18.50 -14.22
N GLY A 366 11.47 -19.83 -14.15
CA GLY A 366 10.26 -20.53 -13.67
C GLY A 366 10.48 -21.70 -12.70
N LEU A 367 10.50 -21.40 -11.39
CA LEU A 367 10.19 -22.25 -10.22
C LEU A 367 11.02 -23.53 -9.95
N PHE A 368 11.54 -24.23 -10.97
CA PHE A 368 12.54 -25.29 -10.82
C PHE A 368 13.65 -25.07 -11.85
N GLY A 369 14.91 -25.07 -11.41
CA GLY A 369 16.05 -25.15 -12.32
C GLY A 369 16.03 -26.46 -13.12
N PRO A 370 16.78 -26.56 -14.24
CA PRO A 370 16.87 -27.79 -15.01
C PRO A 370 17.31 -28.94 -14.09
N VAL A 371 16.49 -30.00 -14.04
CA VAL A 371 16.82 -31.25 -13.34
C VAL A 371 18.24 -31.64 -13.75
N PRO A 372 19.17 -31.94 -12.81
CA PRO A 372 20.53 -32.29 -13.17
C PRO A 372 20.48 -33.42 -14.19
N ARG A 373 21.22 -33.28 -15.30
CA ARG A 373 21.37 -34.37 -16.26
C ARG A 373 21.97 -35.55 -15.50
N ILE A 374 21.12 -36.51 -15.14
CA ILE A 374 21.57 -37.82 -14.71
C ILE A 374 22.50 -38.29 -15.82
N THR A 375 23.79 -38.49 -15.51
CA THR A 375 24.71 -39.17 -16.41
C THR A 375 23.98 -40.43 -16.85
N PRO A 376 23.69 -40.62 -18.15
CA PRO A 376 22.82 -41.71 -18.56
C PRO A 376 23.47 -43.01 -18.08
N LEU A 377 22.83 -43.67 -17.11
CA LEU A 377 23.25 -44.99 -16.68
C LEU A 377 23.39 -45.82 -17.94
N GLN A 378 24.62 -46.27 -18.19
CA GLN A 378 25.05 -46.83 -19.46
C GLN A 378 24.02 -47.86 -19.88
N ARG A 379 23.27 -47.58 -20.96
CA ARG A 379 22.10 -48.36 -21.32
C ARG A 379 22.58 -49.74 -21.76
N VAL A 380 22.63 -50.67 -20.81
CA VAL A 380 22.76 -52.11 -21.05
C VAL A 380 21.68 -52.45 -22.07
N PRO A 381 22.01 -53.05 -23.23
CA PRO A 381 21.02 -53.41 -24.24
C PRO A 381 19.86 -54.19 -23.61
N PHE A 382 18.65 -53.88 -24.02
CA PHE A 382 17.45 -54.51 -23.43
C PHE A 382 17.32 -55.99 -23.83
N ASP A 383 18.00 -56.42 -24.91
CA ASP A 383 18.09 -57.81 -25.36
C ASP A 383 18.92 -58.72 -24.43
N ASP A 384 19.90 -58.20 -23.70
CA ASP A 384 20.83 -59.00 -22.86
C ASP A 384 20.26 -59.35 -21.47
N ARG A 385 18.92 -59.42 -21.34
CA ARG A 385 18.25 -59.95 -20.14
C ARG A 385 17.53 -61.25 -20.50
N PRO A 386 17.91 -62.40 -19.91
CA PRO A 386 17.22 -63.65 -20.19
C PRO A 386 15.74 -63.51 -19.79
N THR A 387 14.84 -63.78 -20.73
CA THR A 387 13.40 -63.83 -20.47
C THR A 387 13.12 -64.89 -19.41
N PRO A 388 12.31 -64.61 -18.37
CA PRO A 388 11.98 -65.62 -17.37
C PRO A 388 11.16 -66.73 -18.02
N THR A 389 11.80 -67.88 -18.24
CA THR A 389 11.17 -69.09 -18.76
C THR A 389 10.11 -69.59 -17.80
N SER A 390 9.00 -70.13 -18.33
CA SER A 390 8.00 -70.83 -17.53
C SER A 390 8.64 -71.93 -16.70
N PRO A 391 8.30 -72.10 -15.41
CA PRO A 391 8.83 -73.16 -14.55
C PRO A 391 8.17 -74.52 -14.88
N SER A 392 8.36 -74.99 -16.12
CA SER A 392 7.67 -76.16 -16.68
C SER A 392 8.47 -77.02 -17.66
N ASP A 393 9.74 -76.69 -17.95
CA ASP A 393 10.61 -77.51 -18.81
C ASP A 393 11.93 -77.89 -18.10
N PRO A 394 12.39 -79.15 -18.20
CA PRO A 394 13.59 -79.64 -17.51
C PRO A 394 14.89 -79.32 -18.25
N LEU A 395 15.96 -79.12 -17.49
CA LEU A 395 17.30 -78.85 -18.03
C LEU A 395 17.86 -80.04 -18.85
N PRO A 396 18.32 -79.82 -20.10
CA PRO A 396 19.13 -80.80 -20.82
C PRO A 396 20.54 -80.94 -20.23
N LYS A 397 21.25 -82.00 -20.66
CA LYS A 397 22.44 -82.58 -20.03
C LYS A 397 23.76 -81.87 -20.36
#